data_AF-M4B9A4-F1
#
_entry.id   AF-M4B9A4-F1
#
_cell.length_a   1.000
_cell.length_b   1.000
_cell.length_c   1.000
_cell.angle_alpha   90.00
_cell.angle_beta   90.00
_cell.angle_gamma   90.00
#
_symmetry.space_group_name_H-M   'P 1'
#
loop_
_entity.id
_entity.type
_entity.pdbx_description
1 polymer ?
#
loop_
_entity_poly.entity_id
_entity_poly.type
_entity_poly.pdbx_seq_one_letter_code
_entity_poly.pdbx_strand_id
1 'polypeptide(L)'
;MYLGFMGPIEDYRVYGYVTNSSVKFVVLLQDAPVREVELRSLLAEVHHLYVNAMSNPFTPLGERLTSQMFDKRVSNLVVQHNTSS
;
A
#
# COMPACT_ATOMS: atom_id res chain seq x y z
N MET A 1 7.64 -3.30 7.41
CA MET A 1 7.72 -4.76 7.59
C MET A 1 6.56 -5.41 6.86
N TYR A 2 6.85 -6.26 5.88
CA TYR A 2 5.82 -7.04 5.19
C TYR A 2 5.36 -8.19 6.09
N LEU A 3 4.05 -8.30 6.32
CA LEU A 3 3.44 -9.32 7.17
C LEU A 3 3.08 -10.59 6.40
N GLY A 4 2.96 -10.51 5.07
CA GLY A 4 2.52 -11.64 4.26
C GLY A 4 1.00 -11.75 4.16
N PHE A 5 0.57 -12.92 3.70
CA PHE A 5 -0.84 -13.29 3.62
C PHE A 5 -1.45 -13.39 5.02
N MET A 6 -2.53 -12.66 5.25
CA MET A 6 -3.23 -12.60 6.54
C MET A 6 -4.49 -13.49 6.57
N GLY A 7 -4.99 -13.89 5.41
CA GLY A 7 -6.17 -14.73 5.27
C GLY A 7 -7.03 -14.37 4.06
N PRO A 8 -7.97 -15.24 3.69
CA PRO A 8 -8.96 -14.95 2.66
C PRO A 8 -10.15 -14.17 3.25
N ILE A 9 -10.79 -13.35 2.42
CA ILE A 9 -12.09 -12.73 2.69
C ILE A 9 -12.90 -12.84 1.39
N GLU A 10 -13.97 -13.64 1.39
CA GLU A 10 -14.76 -13.93 0.18
C GLU A 10 -13.83 -14.37 -0.98
N ASP A 11 -13.89 -13.68 -2.12
CA ASP A 11 -13.08 -13.93 -3.31
C ASP A 11 -11.75 -13.15 -3.31
N TYR A 12 -11.29 -12.70 -2.14
CA TYR A 12 -10.09 -11.89 -1.98
C TYR A 12 -9.05 -12.52 -1.04
N ARG A 13 -7.78 -12.25 -1.34
CA ARG A 13 -6.64 -12.50 -0.47
C ARG A 13 -6.18 -11.20 0.17
N VAL A 14 -6.02 -11.22 1.49
CA VAL A 14 -5.58 -10.06 2.26
C VAL A 14 -4.10 -10.17 2.59
N TYR A 15 -3.37 -9.09 2.35
CA TYR A 15 -1.95 -8.96 2.67
C TYR A 15 -1.68 -7.72 3.52
N GLY A 16 -0.73 -7.85 4.44
CA GLY A 16 -0.40 -6.79 5.40
C GLY A 16 1.01 -6.23 5.27
N TYR A 17 1.16 -4.96 5.59
CA TYR A 17 2.44 -4.28 5.81
C TYR A 17 2.30 -3.32 6.99
N VAL A 18 3.28 -3.33 7.90
CA VAL A 18 3.32 -2.40 9.04
C VAL A 18 4.61 -1.58 9.04
N THR A 19 4.51 -0.28 9.23
CA THR A 19 5.66 0.62 9.37
C THR A 19 6.20 0.59 10.80
N ASN A 20 7.39 1.14 11.04
CA ASN A 20 7.93 1.29 12.39
C ASN A 20 7.11 2.28 13.23
N SER A 21 6.37 3.19 12.59
CA SER A 21 5.42 4.13 13.21
C SER A 21 4.02 3.54 13.41
N SER A 22 3.86 2.22 13.30
CA SER A 22 2.59 1.51 13.49
C SER A 22 1.48 1.86 12.49
N VAL A 23 1.84 2.43 11.33
CA VAL A 23 0.92 2.59 10.19
C VAL A 23 0.77 1.25 9.49
N LYS A 24 -0.47 0.88 9.17
CA LYS A 24 -0.80 -0.41 8.54
C LYS A 24 -1.28 -0.16 7.12
N PHE A 25 -0.64 -0.77 6.14
CA PHE A 25 -1.17 -0.89 4.78
C PHE A 25 -1.77 -2.27 4.61
N VAL A 26 -2.98 -2.31 4.05
CA VAL A 26 -3.73 -3.53 3.78
C VAL A 26 -4.03 -3.54 2.30
N VAL A 27 -3.71 -4.64 1.63
CA VAL A 27 -3.97 -4.84 0.21
C VAL A 27 -4.90 -6.05 0.05
N LEU A 28 -5.93 -5.86 -0.75
CA LEU A 28 -6.85 -6.91 -1.15
C LEU A 28 -6.60 -7.20 -2.62
N LEU A 29 -6.34 -8.46 -2.93
CA LEU A 29 -6.20 -8.95 -4.30
C LEU A 29 -7.30 -9.96 -4.56
N GLN A 30 -7.80 -10.01 -5.79
CA GLN A 30 -8.69 -11.10 -6.20
C GLN A 30 -7.97 -12.44 -6.03
N ASP A 31 -8.69 -13.53 -5.77
CA ASP A 31 -8.13 -14.86 -5.50
C ASP A 31 -7.41 -15.47 -6.74
N ALA A 32 -6.23 -14.93 -7.01
CA ALA A 32 -5.34 -15.29 -8.09
C ALA A 32 -3.89 -15.41 -7.55
N PRO A 33 -3.03 -16.20 -8.21
CA PRO A 33 -1.63 -16.29 -7.83
C PRO A 33 -0.93 -14.91 -7.94
N VAL A 34 -0.27 -14.47 -6.87
CA VAL A 34 0.56 -13.25 -6.88
C VAL A 34 1.99 -13.58 -6.45
N ARG A 35 2.97 -12.92 -7.07
CA ARG A 35 4.38 -13.03 -6.67
C ARG A 35 4.62 -12.11 -5.46
N GLU A 36 4.92 -12.69 -4.30
CA GLU A 36 5.17 -11.91 -3.08
C GLU A 36 6.28 -10.85 -3.22
N VAL A 37 7.28 -11.12 -4.08
CA VAL A 37 8.39 -10.19 -4.36
C VAL A 37 7.85 -8.87 -4.93
N GLU A 38 6.88 -8.94 -5.83
CA GLU A 38 6.25 -7.74 -6.39
C GLU A 38 5.42 -7.01 -5.35
N LEU A 39 4.63 -7.74 -4.56
CA LEU A 39 3.79 -7.14 -3.54
C LEU A 39 4.62 -6.43 -2.46
N ARG A 40 5.77 -7.02 -2.08
CA ARG A 40 6.75 -6.37 -1.19
C ARG A 40 7.29 -5.08 -1.79
N SER A 41 7.60 -5.09 -3.09
CA SER A 41 8.11 -3.92 -3.81
C SER A 41 7.05 -2.82 -3.91
N LEU A 42 5.81 -3.19 -4.24
CA LEU A 42 4.65 -2.30 -4.27
C LEU A 42 4.43 -1.62 -2.92
N LEU A 43 4.34 -2.41 -1.85
CA LEU A 43 4.11 -1.91 -0.49
C LEU A 43 5.27 -1.05 0.03
N ALA A 44 6.51 -1.34 -0.38
CA ALA A 44 7.65 -0.50 -0.07
C ALA A 44 7.57 0.87 -0.76
N GLU A 45 7.13 0.92 -2.02
CA GLU A 45 6.96 2.18 -2.75
C GLU A 45 5.78 3.00 -2.20
N VAL A 46 4.66 2.34 -1.86
CA VAL A 46 3.54 3.01 -1.15
C VAL A 46 4.01 3.61 0.17
N HIS A 47 4.83 2.88 0.94
CA HIS A 47 5.41 3.41 2.17
C HIS A 47 6.25 4.66 1.92
N HIS A 48 7.10 4.65 0.89
CA HIS A 48 7.92 5.80 0.53
C HIS A 48 7.05 7.01 0.14
N LEU A 49 5.99 6.81 -0.65
CA LEU A 49 5.02 7.87 -0.97
C LEU A 49 4.32 8.41 0.29
N TYR A 50 3.95 7.53 1.22
CA TYR A 50 3.30 7.92 2.47
C TYR A 50 4.23 8.77 3.33
N VAL A 51 5.48 8.37 3.50
CA VAL A 51 6.49 9.14 4.24
C VAL A 51 6.65 10.54 3.63
N ASN A 52 6.74 10.63 2.30
CA ASN A 52 6.86 11.92 1.61
C ASN A 52 5.65 12.83 1.86
N ALA A 53 4.43 12.28 1.85
CA ALA A 53 3.21 13.05 2.10
C ALA A 53 3.08 13.49 3.57
N MET A 54 3.49 12.64 4.51
CA MET A 54 3.47 12.94 5.95
C MET A 54 4.63 13.82 6.42
N SER A 55 5.67 13.98 5.60
CA SER A 55 6.81 14.87 5.91
C SER A 55 6.48 16.35 5.77
N ASN A 56 5.27 16.70 5.33
CA ASN A 56 4.78 18.07 5.36
C ASN A 56 4.34 18.44 6.79
N PRO A 57 4.90 19.51 7.39
CA PRO A 57 4.61 19.91 8.77
C PRO A 57 3.16 20.38 9.01
N PHE A 58 2.39 20.60 7.94
CA PHE A 58 0.98 21.01 8.01
C PHE A 58 0.02 19.85 7.72
N THR A 59 0.52 18.63 7.52
CA THR A 59 -0.36 17.46 7.35
C THR A 59 -1.01 17.10 8.69
N PRO A 60 -2.36 17.11 8.79
CA PRO A 60 -3.03 16.77 10.04
C PRO A 60 -2.81 15.29 10.38
N LEU A 61 -2.41 15.05 11.63
CA LEU A 61 -2.17 13.70 12.15
C LEU A 61 -3.49 13.03 12.54
N GLY A 62 -3.65 11.76 12.20
CA GLY A 62 -4.86 10.99 12.53
C GLY A 62 -6.08 11.31 11.65
N GLU A 63 -5.95 12.26 10.74
CA GLU A 63 -6.98 12.58 9.75
C GLU A 63 -6.71 11.87 8.41
N ARG A 64 -7.70 11.94 7.51
CA ARG A 64 -7.56 11.42 6.16
C ARG A 64 -6.46 12.20 5.42
N LEU A 65 -5.53 11.49 4.81
CA LEU A 65 -4.56 12.08 3.89
C LEU A 65 -5.27 12.56 2.60
N THR A 66 -5.19 13.85 2.28
CA THR A 66 -5.90 14.50 1.15
C THR A 66 -4.97 15.02 0.04
N SER A 67 -3.72 14.55 0.02
CA SER A 67 -2.74 15.02 -0.98
C SER A 67 -3.04 14.46 -2.37
N GLN A 68 -3.50 15.33 -3.29
CA GLN A 68 -3.76 14.96 -4.69
C GLN A 68 -2.53 14.35 -5.38
N MET A 69 -1.34 14.82 -5.04
CA MET A 69 -0.09 14.29 -5.59
C MET A 69 0.18 12.86 -5.10
N PHE A 70 -0.07 12.60 -3.81
CA PHE A 70 0.01 11.25 -3.25
C PHE A 70 -0.99 10.31 -3.94
N ASP A 71 -2.25 10.72 -4.04
CA ASP A 71 -3.32 9.94 -4.67
C ASP A 71 -2.97 9.56 -6.11
N LYS A 72 -2.51 10.54 -6.91
CA LYS A 72 -2.09 10.31 -8.30
C LYS A 72 -0.92 9.32 -8.40
N ARG A 73 0.06 9.43 -7.50
CA ARG A 73 1.23 8.53 -7.52
C ARG A 73 0.88 7.10 -7.10
N VAL A 74 0.07 6.94 -6.05
CA VAL A 74 -0.42 5.62 -5.64
C VAL A 74 -1.27 4.99 -6.74
N SER A 75 -2.17 5.75 -7.36
CA SER A 75 -2.99 5.26 -8.47
C SER A 75 -2.14 4.78 -9.64
N ASN A 76 -1.13 5.55 -10.04
CA ASN A 76 -0.22 5.15 -11.13
C ASN A 76 0.55 3.89 -10.79
N LEU A 77 1.02 3.77 -9.54
CA LEU A 77 1.76 2.62 -9.06
C LEU A 77 0.88 1.34 -9.10
N VAL A 78 -0.38 1.44 -8.68
CA VAL A 78 -1.34 0.32 -8.75
C VAL A 78 -1.62 -0.07 -10.20
N VAL A 79 -1.84 0.90 -11.10
CA VAL A 79 -2.05 0.63 -12.52
C VAL A 79 -0.84 -0.09 -13.13
N GLN A 80 0.37 0.37 -12.84
CA GLN A 80 1.60 -0.25 -13.31
C GLN A 80 1.74 -1.69 -12.82
N HIS A 81 1.43 -1.95 -11.55
CA HIS A 81 1.45 -3.29 -10.98
C HIS A 81 0.44 -4.20 -11.67
N ASN A 82 -0.79 -3.73 -11.87
CA ASN A 82 -1.85 -4.49 -12.54
C ASN A 82 -1.54 -4.80 -14.01
N THR A 83 -0.77 -3.96 -14.71
CA THR A 83 -0.34 -4.23 -16.09
C THR A 83 0.89 -5.12 -16.19
N SER A 84 1.63 -5.31 -15.10
CA SER A 84 2.87 -6.11 -15.06
C SER A 84 2.66 -7.54 -14.56
N SER A 85 1.52 -7.79 -13.91
CA SER A 85 1.05 -9.11 -13.45
C SER A 85 0.18 -9.78 -14.51
#